data_AF-A0A6V8Q9D7-F1
#
_entry.id   AF-A0A6V8Q9D7-F1
#
_cell.length_a   1.000
_cell.length_b   1.000
_cell.length_c   1.000
_cell.angle_alpha   90.00
_cell.angle_beta   90.00
_cell.angle_gamma   90.00
#
_symmetry.space_group_name_H-M   'P 1'
#
loop_
_entity.id
_entity.type
_entity.pdbx_description
1 polymer ?
#
loop_
_entity_poly.entity_id
_entity_poly.type
_entity_poly.pdbx_seq_one_letter_code
_entity_poly.pdbx_strand_id
1 'polypeptide(L)'
;MYDALLAGNPKYEGLVQQIREHLQKKKLVVVCPNQATRRMLQLCLRAREGLPLRELEETDNGQGIPLITYREIPTLEAADTILFPGQFSYGRRQFITTAAAPEIRYLAYGDEADRIEQQVAGFHQAITRMAGPNKRRQAWTALGGAGETPPDITVSQGPLTIEFTRSEGEKVSRRAVAAAREPDLSLWTPFSTPEYDVEGGRDTLSMEIEETLRPSEPDAPSRQDVMVPALRIEFTDGFCYAESDSRMTVLLPSSEKTDERRADGLQPEDDVVFVDGDQRRQLYEAILERVERHPAMGVTYILVRYWQQAVREGFTRLGMSYDEFLEKLKELGSAMRTAPGIRNWVVGNVLGPDDAQNIRRVGVLFNDEALIQEWKEIDRALQRIRGLHISLARKLNRVIIQAGLTGRHPDAAEECIDEELNLYLDDFRDSVTVHRVTSISPEATPVPYVFTGRFFEKGKDLKW
;
A
#
# COMPACT_ATOMS: atom_id res chain seq x y z
N MET A 1 6.51 -12.50 0.50
CA MET A 1 6.25 -11.06 0.22
C MET A 1 6.49 -10.71 -1.24
N TYR A 2 7.68 -10.98 -1.81
CA TYR A 2 7.92 -10.85 -3.26
C TYR A 2 6.94 -11.72 -4.08
N ASP A 3 6.66 -12.94 -3.62
CA ASP A 3 5.62 -13.80 -4.24
C ASP A 3 4.20 -13.28 -4.09
N ALA A 4 3.87 -12.49 -3.05
CA ALA A 4 2.53 -11.90 -2.89
C ALA A 4 2.35 -10.66 -3.76
N LEU A 5 3.43 -9.91 -4.01
CA LEU A 5 3.47 -8.82 -4.99
C LEU A 5 3.52 -9.35 -6.43
N LEU A 6 4.16 -10.51 -6.66
CA LEU A 6 4.20 -11.21 -7.94
C LEU A 6 2.93 -12.01 -8.24
N ALA A 7 2.26 -12.57 -7.23
CA ALA A 7 1.04 -13.37 -7.39
C ALA A 7 -0.13 -12.57 -7.96
N GLY A 8 0.04 -11.25 -8.12
CA GLY A 8 -1.00 -10.37 -8.57
C GLY A 8 -2.08 -10.23 -7.52
N ASN A 9 -2.85 -9.16 -7.61
CA ASN A 9 -4.05 -9.03 -6.81
C ASN A 9 -5.19 -9.63 -7.65
N PRO A 10 -5.81 -10.76 -7.26
CA PRO A 10 -6.78 -11.44 -8.11
C PRO A 10 -7.96 -10.56 -8.49
N LYS A 11 -8.35 -9.63 -7.61
CA LYS A 11 -9.40 -8.64 -7.89
C LYS A 11 -8.94 -7.60 -8.91
N TYR A 12 -7.69 -7.16 -8.84
CA TYR A 12 -7.10 -6.28 -9.85
C TYR A 12 -6.99 -6.99 -11.22
N GLU A 13 -6.54 -8.24 -11.26
CA GLU A 13 -6.49 -9.01 -12.50
C GLU A 13 -7.87 -9.22 -13.11
N GLY A 14 -8.86 -9.57 -12.27
CA GLY A 14 -10.27 -9.64 -12.67
C GLY A 14 -10.78 -8.30 -13.21
N LEU A 15 -10.40 -7.18 -12.59
CA LEU A 15 -10.72 -5.85 -13.09
C LEU A 15 -10.11 -5.59 -14.48
N VAL A 16 -8.82 -5.86 -14.64
CA VAL A 16 -8.11 -5.68 -15.92
C VAL A 16 -8.74 -6.53 -17.01
N GLN A 17 -9.07 -7.79 -16.71
CA GLN A 17 -9.77 -8.67 -17.63
C GLN A 17 -11.12 -8.09 -18.04
N GLN A 18 -11.94 -7.66 -17.08
CA GLN A 18 -13.25 -7.05 -17.35
C GLN A 18 -13.12 -5.80 -18.22
N ILE A 19 -12.13 -4.95 -17.96
CA ILE A 19 -11.80 -3.78 -18.77
C ILE A 19 -11.49 -4.21 -20.22
N ARG A 20 -10.57 -5.17 -20.41
CA ARG A 20 -10.17 -5.65 -21.75
C ARG A 20 -11.32 -6.25 -22.54
N GLU A 21 -12.18 -7.02 -21.88
CA GLU A 21 -13.37 -7.62 -22.50
C GLU A 21 -14.36 -6.55 -23.03
N HIS A 22 -14.47 -5.42 -22.34
CA HIS A 22 -15.45 -4.38 -22.68
C HIS A 22 -14.90 -3.30 -23.62
N LEU A 23 -13.57 -3.08 -23.66
CA LEU A 23 -12.92 -2.11 -24.56
C LEU A 23 -13.35 -2.21 -26.03
N GLN A 24 -13.79 -3.39 -26.48
CA GLN A 24 -14.18 -3.63 -27.87
C GLN A 24 -15.70 -3.68 -28.12
N LYS A 25 -16.54 -3.78 -27.07
CA LYS A 25 -17.94 -4.23 -27.24
C LYS A 25 -18.99 -3.35 -26.57
N LYS A 26 -18.67 -2.71 -25.46
CA LYS A 26 -19.66 -2.06 -24.58
C LYS A 26 -19.07 -0.86 -23.86
N LYS A 27 -19.90 0.14 -23.56
CA LYS A 27 -19.56 1.26 -22.67
C LYS A 27 -19.52 0.76 -21.23
N LEU A 28 -18.32 0.40 -20.77
CA LEU A 28 -18.03 0.07 -19.38
C LEU A 28 -17.65 1.32 -18.59
N VAL A 29 -18.21 1.47 -17.39
CA VAL A 29 -17.80 2.50 -16.42
C VAL A 29 -17.34 1.80 -15.15
N VAL A 30 -16.16 2.16 -14.64
CA VAL A 30 -15.67 1.63 -13.36
C VAL A 30 -15.89 2.66 -12.27
N VAL A 31 -16.59 2.27 -11.21
CA VAL A 31 -16.89 3.16 -10.08
C VAL A 31 -15.91 2.90 -8.95
N CYS A 32 -15.16 3.92 -8.59
CA CYS A 32 -14.21 3.94 -7.51
C CYS A 32 -14.84 4.51 -6.23
N PRO A 33 -14.44 4.04 -5.04
CA PRO A 33 -15.01 4.50 -3.79
C PRO A 33 -14.83 5.99 -3.48
N ASN A 34 -13.70 6.55 -3.90
CA ASN A 34 -13.33 7.93 -3.65
C ASN A 34 -12.29 8.36 -4.68
N GLN A 35 -11.93 9.63 -4.66
CA GLN A 35 -10.96 10.23 -5.57
C GLN A 35 -9.57 9.58 -5.46
N ALA A 36 -9.15 9.20 -4.25
CA ALA A 36 -7.87 8.56 -4.01
C ALA A 36 -7.79 7.19 -4.69
N THR A 37 -8.82 6.36 -4.52
CA THR A 37 -8.91 5.04 -5.16
C THR A 37 -9.02 5.17 -6.66
N ARG A 38 -9.78 6.17 -7.16
CA ARG A 38 -9.87 6.48 -8.59
C ARG A 38 -8.50 6.76 -9.19
N ARG A 39 -7.77 7.69 -8.57
CA ARG A 39 -6.44 8.11 -9.01
C ARG A 39 -5.43 6.97 -8.94
N MET A 40 -5.43 6.24 -7.84
CA MET A 40 -4.58 5.07 -7.68
C MET A 40 -4.87 4.02 -8.75
N LEU A 41 -6.14 3.73 -9.02
CA LEU A 41 -6.51 2.75 -10.03
C LEU A 41 -6.10 3.22 -11.42
N GLN A 42 -6.27 4.51 -11.69
CA GLN A 42 -5.81 5.16 -12.91
C GLN A 42 -4.31 4.98 -13.12
N LEU A 43 -3.52 5.23 -12.07
CA LEU A 43 -2.07 5.02 -12.08
C LEU A 43 -1.73 3.56 -12.34
N CYS A 44 -2.32 2.62 -11.58
CA CYS A 44 -2.03 1.20 -11.73
C CYS A 44 -2.35 0.69 -13.14
N LEU A 45 -3.53 1.02 -13.67
CA LEU A 45 -3.96 0.58 -15.00
C LEU A 45 -3.14 1.21 -16.14
N ARG A 46 -2.73 2.48 -16.01
CA ARG A 46 -1.82 3.11 -16.98
C ARG A 46 -0.44 2.47 -16.93
N ALA A 47 0.12 2.37 -15.72
CA ALA A 47 1.46 1.88 -15.47
C ALA A 47 1.66 0.41 -15.86
N ARG A 48 0.79 -0.47 -15.36
CA ARG A 48 0.97 -1.92 -15.52
C ARG A 48 0.43 -2.44 -16.84
N GLU A 49 -0.69 -1.89 -17.29
CA GLU A 49 -1.46 -2.49 -18.39
C GLU A 49 -1.44 -1.65 -19.67
N GLY A 50 -0.89 -0.42 -19.63
CA GLY A 50 -0.88 0.50 -20.76
C GLY A 50 -2.29 0.87 -21.25
N LEU A 51 -3.30 0.77 -20.38
CA LEU A 51 -4.69 0.95 -20.78
C LEU A 51 -5.02 2.45 -20.96
N PRO A 52 -5.71 2.83 -22.06
CA PRO A 52 -6.18 4.20 -22.24
C PRO A 52 -7.32 4.47 -21.25
N LEU A 53 -7.05 5.34 -20.28
CA LEU A 53 -8.03 5.76 -19.28
C LEU A 53 -8.38 7.23 -19.48
N ARG A 54 -9.68 7.50 -19.46
CA ARG A 54 -10.28 8.81 -19.72
C ARG A 54 -10.85 9.39 -18.42
N GLU A 55 -10.58 10.67 -18.18
CA GLU A 55 -11.30 11.43 -17.16
C GLU A 55 -12.64 11.93 -17.73
N LEU A 56 -13.67 12.04 -16.88
CA LEU A 56 -15.01 12.41 -17.33
C LEU A 56 -15.05 13.76 -18.08
N GLU A 57 -14.13 14.66 -17.73
CA GLU A 57 -14.03 16.02 -18.28
C GLU A 57 -13.33 16.09 -19.64
N GLU A 58 -12.54 15.08 -20.00
CA GLU A 58 -11.84 15.03 -21.29
C GLU A 58 -12.87 14.72 -22.37
N THR A 59 -13.16 15.64 -23.29
CA THR A 59 -14.20 15.49 -24.33
C THR A 59 -13.72 14.72 -25.56
N ASP A 60 -12.52 14.13 -25.52
CA ASP A 60 -11.84 13.65 -26.72
C ASP A 60 -12.28 12.24 -27.14
N ASN A 61 -12.74 12.14 -28.39
CA ASN A 61 -12.88 11.00 -29.32
C ASN A 61 -13.24 9.58 -28.84
N GLY A 62 -13.72 9.38 -27.61
CA GLY A 62 -14.46 8.18 -27.20
C GLY A 62 -13.64 6.91 -26.99
N GLN A 63 -12.31 6.96 -26.97
CA GLN A 63 -11.46 5.80 -26.69
C GLN A 63 -10.91 5.86 -25.26
N GLY A 64 -11.59 5.21 -24.32
CA GLY A 64 -11.11 5.03 -22.95
C GLY A 64 -12.22 4.61 -21.99
N ILE A 65 -11.86 3.92 -20.92
CA ILE A 65 -12.82 3.52 -19.89
C ILE A 65 -12.91 4.64 -18.83
N PRO A 66 -14.08 5.25 -18.63
CA PRO A 66 -14.27 6.24 -17.58
C PRO A 66 -14.13 5.57 -16.21
N LEU A 67 -13.20 6.09 -15.41
CA LEU A 67 -13.13 5.84 -13.98
C LEU A 67 -13.87 6.99 -13.29
N ILE A 68 -14.89 6.67 -12.51
CA ILE A 68 -15.70 7.67 -11.80
C ILE A 68 -15.76 7.36 -10.32
N THR A 69 -16.21 8.30 -9.50
CA THR A 69 -16.52 8.09 -8.09
C THR A 69 -18.01 7.95 -7.88
N TYR A 70 -18.44 7.47 -6.70
CA TYR A 70 -19.86 7.42 -6.36
C TYR A 70 -20.59 8.77 -6.48
N ARG A 71 -19.88 9.89 -6.30
CA ARG A 71 -20.46 11.25 -6.41
C ARG A 71 -20.84 11.60 -7.85
N GLU A 72 -20.23 10.94 -8.82
CA GLU A 72 -20.39 11.20 -10.26
C GLU A 72 -21.39 10.24 -10.92
N ILE A 73 -21.89 9.22 -10.22
CA ILE A 73 -22.93 8.31 -10.75
C ILE A 73 -24.19 9.07 -11.17
N PRO A 74 -24.73 10.03 -10.40
CA PRO A 74 -25.95 10.74 -10.80
C PRO A 74 -25.80 11.57 -12.09
N THR A 75 -24.57 11.92 -12.46
CA THR A 75 -24.26 12.71 -13.66
C THR A 75 -23.85 11.84 -14.84
N LEU A 76 -23.84 10.51 -14.69
CA LEU A 76 -23.38 9.60 -15.73
C LEU A 76 -24.41 9.50 -16.86
N GLU A 77 -24.02 9.90 -18.08
CA GLU A 77 -24.76 9.59 -19.30
C GLU A 77 -24.73 8.07 -19.53
N ALA A 78 -25.90 7.46 -19.76
CA ALA A 78 -26.13 6.01 -19.70
C ALA A 78 -24.96 5.13 -20.22
N ALA A 79 -24.62 4.11 -19.44
CA ALA A 79 -23.60 3.11 -19.74
C ALA A 79 -24.25 1.74 -19.98
N ASP A 80 -23.52 0.85 -20.68
CA ASP A 80 -23.98 -0.53 -20.88
C ASP A 80 -23.73 -1.38 -19.63
N THR A 81 -22.60 -1.13 -18.96
CA THR A 81 -22.18 -1.87 -17.78
C THR A 81 -21.51 -0.93 -16.77
N ILE A 82 -21.90 -1.02 -15.50
CA ILE A 82 -21.20 -0.41 -14.38
C ILE A 82 -20.49 -1.49 -13.57
N LEU A 83 -19.21 -1.28 -13.28
CA LEU A 83 -18.38 -2.21 -12.54
C LEU A 83 -17.90 -1.58 -11.23
N PHE A 84 -18.22 -2.24 -10.12
CA PHE A 84 -17.77 -1.88 -8.78
C PHE A 84 -16.65 -2.83 -8.35
N PRO A 85 -15.41 -2.35 -8.14
CA PRO A 85 -14.33 -3.15 -7.62
C PRO A 85 -14.42 -3.18 -6.09
N GLY A 86 -15.31 -4.03 -5.56
CA GLY A 86 -15.54 -4.24 -4.13
C GLY A 86 -16.97 -3.98 -3.67
N GLN A 87 -17.17 -4.04 -2.35
CA GLN A 87 -18.46 -3.83 -1.70
C GLN A 87 -18.80 -2.33 -1.52
N PHE A 88 -20.09 -2.02 -1.31
CA PHE A 88 -20.50 -0.68 -0.91
C PHE A 88 -20.34 -0.47 0.59
N SER A 89 -20.05 0.76 0.97
CA SER A 89 -20.41 1.21 2.31
C SER A 89 -21.94 1.29 2.43
N TYR A 90 -22.46 0.99 3.62
CA TYR A 90 -23.90 0.96 3.89
C TYR A 90 -24.65 2.24 3.46
N GLY A 91 -24.02 3.41 3.61
CA GLY A 91 -24.57 4.72 3.19
C GLY A 91 -24.63 4.96 1.67
N ARG A 92 -24.17 4.00 0.86
CA ARG A 92 -24.09 4.09 -0.60
C ARG A 92 -24.87 3.00 -1.33
N ARG A 93 -25.60 2.16 -0.60
CA ARG A 93 -26.42 1.07 -1.16
C ARG A 93 -27.46 1.52 -2.20
N GLN A 94 -27.86 2.79 -2.19
CA GLN A 94 -28.77 3.35 -3.20
C GLN A 94 -28.25 3.23 -4.64
N PHE A 95 -26.93 3.09 -4.83
CA PHE A 95 -26.35 2.92 -6.16
C PHE A 95 -26.50 1.50 -6.71
N ILE A 96 -26.92 0.52 -5.89
CA ILE A 96 -27.24 -0.84 -6.34
C ILE A 96 -28.35 -0.84 -7.40
N THR A 97 -29.26 0.13 -7.33
CA THR A 97 -30.38 0.27 -8.27
C THR A 97 -30.25 1.52 -9.13
N THR A 98 -29.02 1.93 -9.44
CA THR A 98 -28.82 3.05 -10.34
C THR A 98 -29.41 2.72 -11.72
N ALA A 99 -30.15 3.66 -12.30
CA ALA A 99 -30.65 3.53 -13.68
C ALA A 99 -29.57 3.86 -14.72
N ALA A 100 -28.35 4.18 -14.28
CA ALA A 100 -27.26 4.60 -15.15
C ALA A 100 -26.70 3.46 -16.02
N ALA A 101 -26.96 2.18 -15.69
CA ALA A 101 -26.69 1.06 -16.57
C ALA A 101 -27.68 -0.10 -16.33
N PRO A 102 -28.01 -0.88 -17.38
CA PRO A 102 -28.84 -2.08 -17.24
C PRO A 102 -28.08 -3.25 -16.59
N GLU A 103 -26.75 -3.27 -16.70
CA GLU A 103 -25.90 -4.31 -16.14
C GLU A 103 -24.99 -3.72 -15.05
N ILE A 104 -25.08 -4.26 -13.83
CA ILE A 104 -24.24 -3.87 -12.70
C ILE A 104 -23.43 -5.09 -12.27
N ARG A 105 -22.10 -4.95 -12.30
CA ARG A 105 -21.14 -6.00 -11.95
C ARG A 105 -20.37 -5.61 -10.70
N TYR A 106 -20.04 -6.62 -9.90
CA TYR A 106 -19.21 -6.50 -8.71
C TYR A 106 -17.99 -7.41 -8.86
N LEU A 107 -16.80 -6.87 -8.56
CA LEU A 107 -15.60 -7.67 -8.37
C LEU A 107 -15.35 -7.79 -6.87
N ALA A 108 -15.52 -9.00 -6.36
CA ALA A 108 -15.51 -9.28 -4.94
C ALA A 108 -14.65 -10.51 -4.68
N TYR A 109 -14.04 -10.54 -3.49
CA TYR A 109 -13.56 -11.78 -2.93
C TYR A 109 -14.72 -12.69 -2.51
N GLY A 110 -14.42 -13.96 -2.22
CA GLY A 110 -15.45 -14.93 -1.86
C GLY A 110 -16.26 -14.53 -0.63
N ASP A 111 -15.62 -13.94 0.38
CA ASP A 111 -16.25 -13.46 1.61
C ASP A 111 -17.04 -12.15 1.43
N GLU A 112 -16.56 -11.26 0.55
CA GLU A 112 -17.28 -10.03 0.18
C GLU A 112 -18.52 -10.32 -0.66
N ALA A 113 -18.49 -11.37 -1.48
CA ALA A 113 -19.60 -11.74 -2.37
C ALA A 113 -20.89 -12.02 -1.58
N ASP A 114 -20.79 -12.75 -0.46
CA ASP A 114 -21.92 -13.04 0.43
C ASP A 114 -22.51 -11.74 1.02
N ARG A 115 -21.65 -10.79 1.42
CA ARG A 115 -22.09 -9.49 1.96
C ARG A 115 -22.79 -8.66 0.90
N ILE A 116 -22.23 -8.60 -0.31
CA ILE A 116 -22.82 -7.87 -1.44
C ILE A 116 -24.18 -8.46 -1.77
N GLU A 117 -24.31 -9.79 -1.82
CA GLU A 117 -25.60 -10.46 -2.05
C GLU A 117 -26.63 -10.05 -0.99
N GLN A 118 -26.28 -10.13 0.30
CA GLN A 118 -27.16 -9.73 1.39
C GLN A 118 -27.58 -8.26 1.29
N GLN A 119 -26.64 -7.36 0.93
CA GLN A 119 -26.91 -5.95 0.73
C GLN A 119 -27.87 -5.71 -0.45
N VAL A 120 -27.63 -6.35 -1.59
CA VAL A 120 -28.46 -6.23 -2.80
C VAL A 120 -29.85 -6.78 -2.54
N ALA A 121 -29.96 -7.98 -1.99
CA ALA A 121 -31.24 -8.62 -1.67
C ALA A 121 -32.02 -7.81 -0.62
N GLY A 122 -31.37 -7.40 0.46
CA GLY A 122 -31.97 -6.60 1.52
C GLY A 122 -32.46 -5.23 1.01
N PHE A 123 -31.68 -4.58 0.14
CA PHE A 123 -32.07 -3.31 -0.46
C PHE A 123 -33.24 -3.46 -1.45
N HIS A 124 -33.24 -4.49 -2.30
CA HIS A 124 -34.37 -4.78 -3.19
C HIS A 124 -35.66 -5.10 -2.42
N GLN A 125 -35.58 -5.86 -1.32
CA GLN A 125 -36.71 -6.12 -0.45
C GLN A 125 -37.23 -4.82 0.19
N ALA A 126 -36.33 -3.94 0.63
CA ALA A 126 -36.70 -2.64 1.18
C ALA A 126 -37.40 -1.76 0.15
N ILE A 127 -36.87 -1.65 -1.07
CA ILE A 127 -37.51 -0.92 -2.17
C ILE A 127 -38.87 -1.50 -2.49
N THR A 128 -39.00 -2.83 -2.59
CA THR A 128 -40.28 -3.49 -2.89
C THR A 128 -41.32 -3.21 -1.82
N ARG A 129 -40.91 -3.20 -0.55
CA ARG A 129 -41.78 -2.83 0.58
C ARG A 129 -42.17 -1.36 0.53
N MET A 130 -41.24 -0.47 0.20
CA MET A 130 -41.49 0.97 0.03
C MET A 130 -42.37 1.27 -1.20
N ALA A 131 -42.28 0.47 -2.25
CA ALA A 131 -43.11 0.51 -3.44
C ALA A 131 -44.39 -0.35 -3.29
N GLY A 132 -44.73 -0.79 -2.08
CA GLY A 132 -45.94 -1.55 -1.81
C GLY A 132 -47.22 -0.74 -2.11
N PRO A 133 -48.36 -1.38 -2.42
CA PRO A 133 -49.60 -0.70 -2.82
C PRO A 133 -50.05 0.36 -1.80
N ASN A 134 -49.93 0.05 -0.50
CA ASN A 134 -50.30 0.96 0.58
C ASN A 134 -49.41 2.21 0.61
N LYS A 135 -48.10 2.05 0.41
CA LYS A 135 -47.15 3.16 0.39
C LYS A 135 -47.31 4.02 -0.87
N ARG A 136 -47.56 3.39 -2.03
CA ARG A 136 -47.94 4.11 -3.26
C ARG A 136 -49.21 4.93 -3.08
N ARG A 137 -50.26 4.34 -2.48
CA ARG A 137 -51.50 5.06 -2.17
C ARG A 137 -51.26 6.23 -1.22
N GLN A 138 -50.47 6.02 -0.15
CA GLN A 138 -50.10 7.07 0.80
C GLN A 138 -49.36 8.22 0.11
N ALA A 139 -48.38 7.92 -0.74
CA ALA A 139 -47.64 8.92 -1.49
C ALA A 139 -48.54 9.66 -2.51
N TRP A 140 -49.43 8.95 -3.20
CA TRP A 140 -50.39 9.52 -4.14
C TRP A 140 -51.35 10.50 -3.47
N THR A 141 -51.92 10.11 -2.32
CA THR A 141 -52.78 11.01 -1.53
C THR A 141 -52.01 12.25 -1.05
N ALA A 142 -50.75 12.09 -0.62
CA ALA A 142 -49.92 13.21 -0.17
C ALA A 142 -49.60 14.21 -1.31
N LEU A 143 -49.53 13.75 -2.56
CA LEU A 143 -49.32 14.57 -3.75
C LEU A 143 -50.60 15.26 -4.28
N GLY A 144 -51.74 15.14 -3.58
CA GLY A 144 -53.00 15.78 -3.97
C GLY A 144 -53.89 14.93 -4.88
N GLY A 145 -53.60 13.63 -5.04
CA GLY A 145 -54.48 12.66 -5.70
C GLY A 145 -55.73 12.40 -4.85
N ALA A 146 -56.68 13.32 -4.85
CA ALA A 146 -57.92 13.23 -4.08
C ALA A 146 -58.93 12.31 -4.76
N GLY A 147 -59.01 11.07 -4.32
CA GLY A 147 -60.08 10.12 -4.68
C GLY A 147 -59.82 9.26 -5.91
N GLU A 148 -58.81 9.57 -6.72
CA GLU A 148 -58.38 8.70 -7.81
C GLU A 148 -57.45 7.60 -7.30
N THR A 149 -57.71 6.36 -7.72
CA THR A 149 -56.78 5.26 -7.47
C THR A 149 -55.48 5.58 -8.22
N PRO A 150 -54.30 5.41 -7.59
CA PRO A 150 -53.04 5.59 -8.31
C PRO A 150 -53.07 4.69 -9.54
N PRO A 151 -52.57 5.17 -10.70
CA PRO A 151 -52.57 4.38 -11.92
C PRO A 151 -52.00 2.99 -11.62
N ASP A 152 -52.70 1.96 -12.08
CA ASP A 152 -52.31 0.58 -11.81
C ASP A 152 -51.09 0.24 -12.67
N ILE A 153 -49.93 0.68 -12.19
CA ILE A 153 -48.66 0.31 -12.77
C ILE A 153 -48.43 -1.13 -12.33
N THR A 154 -48.88 -2.05 -13.18
CA THR A 154 -48.43 -3.43 -13.23
C THR A 154 -46.96 -3.43 -13.61
N VAL A 155 -46.11 -3.03 -12.65
CA VAL A 155 -44.68 -3.27 -12.75
C VAL A 155 -44.53 -4.78 -12.69
N SER A 156 -44.31 -5.40 -13.86
CA SER A 156 -43.78 -6.76 -13.92
C SER A 156 -42.41 -6.72 -13.26
N GLN A 157 -42.37 -6.97 -11.95
CA GLN A 157 -41.10 -7.18 -11.27
C GLN A 157 -40.61 -8.55 -11.74
N GLY A 158 -39.77 -8.53 -12.78
CA GLY A 158 -38.97 -9.69 -13.12
C GLY A 158 -38.16 -10.12 -11.89
N PRO A 159 -37.91 -11.43 -11.73
CA PRO A 159 -37.11 -11.92 -10.60
C PRO A 159 -35.73 -11.27 -10.64
N LEU A 160 -35.33 -10.66 -9.51
CA LEU A 160 -33.94 -10.24 -9.31
C LEU A 160 -33.05 -11.47 -9.51
N THR A 161 -32.17 -11.40 -10.51
CA THR A 161 -31.24 -12.48 -10.82
C THR A 161 -29.85 -12.01 -10.41
N ILE A 162 -29.27 -12.68 -9.41
CA ILE A 162 -27.89 -12.46 -8.98
C ILE A 162 -27.07 -13.63 -9.55
N GLU A 163 -26.13 -13.33 -10.44
CA GLU A 163 -25.25 -14.31 -11.05
C GLU A 163 -23.83 -14.16 -10.50
N PHE A 164 -23.23 -15.26 -10.07
CA PHE A 164 -21.82 -15.29 -9.70
C PHE A 164 -20.99 -15.88 -10.85
N THR A 165 -19.96 -15.17 -11.27
CA THR A 165 -18.98 -15.65 -12.24
C THR A 165 -17.63 -15.75 -11.55
N ARG A 166 -17.09 -16.96 -11.45
CA ARG A 166 -15.74 -17.18 -10.89
C ARG A 166 -14.67 -16.81 -11.93
N SER A 167 -13.45 -16.55 -11.46
CA SER A 167 -12.28 -16.25 -12.32
C SER A 167 -12.03 -17.34 -13.37
N GLU A 168 -12.36 -18.59 -13.07
CA GLU A 168 -12.26 -19.75 -13.99
C GLU A 168 -13.33 -19.75 -15.10
N GLY A 169 -14.19 -18.72 -15.17
CA GLY A 169 -15.27 -18.61 -16.15
C GLY A 169 -16.50 -19.47 -15.84
N GLU A 170 -16.48 -20.21 -14.73
CA GLU A 170 -17.63 -20.97 -14.27
C GLU A 170 -18.72 -20.00 -13.80
N LYS A 171 -19.81 -19.94 -14.57
CA LYS A 171 -21.04 -19.25 -14.18
C LYS A 171 -21.81 -20.14 -13.21
N VAL A 172 -21.95 -19.69 -11.98
CA VAL A 172 -22.71 -20.41 -10.97
C VAL A 172 -23.88 -19.55 -10.50
N SER A 173 -25.08 -19.82 -11.02
CA SER A 173 -26.31 -19.28 -10.45
C SER A 173 -26.65 -20.11 -9.20
N ARG A 174 -26.19 -19.69 -8.02
CA ARG A 174 -26.26 -20.56 -6.86
C ARG A 174 -27.55 -20.35 -6.05
N ARG A 175 -28.43 -21.34 -6.20
CA ARG A 175 -29.24 -21.87 -5.10
C ARG A 175 -28.45 -22.84 -4.21
N ALA A 176 -27.10 -22.77 -4.18
CA ALA A 176 -26.26 -23.76 -3.49
C ALA A 176 -24.78 -23.33 -3.20
N VAL A 177 -24.44 -22.13 -2.68
CA VAL A 177 -23.04 -21.87 -2.24
C VAL A 177 -22.97 -21.98 -0.73
N ALA A 178 -22.64 -23.18 -0.26
CA ALA A 178 -21.94 -23.32 1.01
C ALA A 178 -20.80 -24.31 0.76
N ALA A 179 -19.66 -24.07 1.40
CA ALA A 179 -18.41 -24.84 1.34
C ALA A 179 -17.47 -24.51 0.17
N ALA A 180 -16.69 -23.43 0.35
CA ALA A 180 -15.23 -23.45 0.23
C ALA A 180 -14.72 -22.19 0.93
N ARG A 181 -14.14 -22.35 2.12
CA ARG A 181 -13.47 -21.26 2.86
C ARG A 181 -11.97 -21.53 2.78
N GLU A 182 -11.23 -20.60 2.22
CA GLU A 182 -9.85 -20.34 2.63
C GLU A 182 -9.78 -18.88 3.11
N PRO A 183 -9.15 -18.61 4.26
CA PRO A 183 -8.98 -17.25 4.74
C PRO A 183 -7.78 -16.63 4.03
N ASP A 184 -7.99 -15.99 2.89
CA ASP A 184 -6.93 -15.21 2.25
C ASP A 184 -7.10 -13.72 2.60
N LEU A 185 -6.41 -13.34 3.67
CA LEU A 185 -6.29 -11.97 4.17
C LEU A 185 -5.32 -11.19 3.28
N SER A 186 -5.77 -10.81 2.09
CA SER A 186 -5.10 -9.76 1.32
C SER A 186 -5.53 -8.39 1.89
N LEU A 187 -4.76 -7.87 2.86
CA LEU A 187 -4.71 -6.46 3.25
C LEU A 187 -4.37 -5.50 2.09
N TRP A 188 -4.11 -6.06 0.90
CA TRP A 188 -3.56 -5.41 -0.28
C TRP A 188 -4.59 -4.97 -1.33
N THR A 189 -5.86 -4.93 -0.97
CA THR A 189 -6.88 -4.36 -1.85
C THR A 189 -7.25 -2.95 -1.42
N PRO A 190 -6.98 -1.93 -2.25
CA PRO A 190 -7.63 -0.62 -2.10
C PRO A 190 -9.17 -0.67 -2.28
N PHE A 191 -9.67 -1.87 -2.55
CA PHE A 191 -11.07 -2.27 -2.71
C PHE A 191 -11.69 -2.90 -1.47
N SER A 192 -10.89 -3.23 -0.45
CA SER A 192 -11.40 -3.63 0.84
C SER A 192 -11.66 -2.36 1.63
N THR A 193 -12.92 -1.96 1.74
CA THR A 193 -13.29 -0.99 2.76
C THR A 193 -12.99 -1.63 4.10
N PRO A 194 -12.03 -1.13 4.90
CA PRO A 194 -11.97 -1.51 6.29
C PRO A 194 -13.26 -0.96 6.89
N GLU A 195 -14.23 -1.83 7.14
CA GLU A 195 -15.33 -1.48 8.03
C GLU A 195 -14.68 -1.29 9.40
N TYR A 196 -14.57 -0.03 9.83
CA TYR A 196 -14.45 0.30 11.24
C TYR A 196 -15.77 -0.14 11.89
N ASP A 197 -15.87 -1.41 12.27
CA ASP A 197 -16.84 -1.83 13.28
C ASP A 197 -16.38 -1.25 14.62
N VAL A 198 -16.84 -0.04 14.90
CA VAL A 198 -16.75 0.58 16.22
C VAL A 198 -17.83 -0.05 17.11
N GLU A 199 -17.68 -1.34 17.41
CA GLU A 199 -18.37 -1.97 18.54
C GLU A 199 -17.33 -2.76 19.36
N GLY A 200 -16.81 -2.13 20.41
CA GLY A 200 -16.18 -2.85 21.52
C GLY A 200 -14.71 -2.58 21.84
N GLY A 201 -13.99 -1.77 21.06
CA GLY A 201 -12.71 -1.18 21.49
C GLY A 201 -11.62 -2.15 21.98
N ARG A 202 -11.52 -3.35 21.40
CA ARG A 202 -10.38 -4.26 21.63
C ARG A 202 -9.93 -4.94 20.33
N ASP A 203 -8.78 -4.50 19.87
CA ASP A 203 -8.01 -5.10 18.80
C ASP A 203 -7.41 -6.42 19.32
N THR A 204 -7.78 -7.58 18.75
CA THR A 204 -7.41 -8.90 19.28
C THR A 204 -6.73 -9.83 18.27
N LEU A 205 -6.27 -9.32 17.12
CA LEU A 205 -5.79 -10.20 16.03
C LEU A 205 -4.33 -10.01 15.57
N SER A 206 -3.45 -9.39 16.36
CA SER A 206 -2.15 -8.95 15.81
C SER A 206 -0.87 -9.63 16.30
N MET A 207 -0.89 -10.61 17.22
CA MET A 207 0.38 -11.15 17.76
C MET A 207 0.81 -12.54 17.25
N GLU A 208 -0.08 -13.39 16.75
CA GLU A 208 0.30 -14.78 16.38
C GLU A 208 0.62 -14.99 14.90
N ILE A 209 0.28 -14.04 14.01
CA ILE A 209 0.40 -14.22 12.55
C ILE A 209 1.78 -13.78 12.01
N GLU A 210 2.51 -12.96 12.77
CA GLU A 210 3.73 -12.28 12.33
C GLU A 210 4.94 -13.23 12.15
N GLU A 211 4.94 -14.39 12.83
CA GLU A 211 6.04 -15.36 12.75
C GLU A 211 5.96 -16.27 11.49
N THR A 212 4.76 -16.42 10.92
CA THR A 212 4.47 -17.32 9.77
C THR A 212 4.72 -16.73 8.38
N LEU A 213 4.99 -15.42 8.25
CA LEU A 213 5.03 -14.72 6.96
C LEU A 213 6.43 -14.39 6.43
N ARG A 214 7.50 -14.91 7.05
CA ARG A 214 8.86 -14.79 6.53
C ARG A 214 9.01 -15.62 5.24
N PRO A 215 9.40 -15.02 4.09
CA PRO A 215 9.58 -15.76 2.86
C PRO A 215 10.70 -16.79 3.00
N SER A 216 10.40 -18.03 2.63
CA SER A 216 11.39 -19.08 2.44
C SER A 216 12.05 -18.84 1.07
N GLU A 217 13.32 -18.45 1.05
CA GLU A 217 14.09 -18.38 -0.20
C GLU A 217 14.26 -19.79 -0.80
N PRO A 218 14.40 -19.93 -2.14
CA PRO A 218 14.67 -21.21 -2.78
C PRO A 218 16.01 -21.80 -2.31
N ASP A 219 16.11 -23.13 -2.24
CA ASP A 219 17.20 -24.00 -1.73
C ASP A 219 18.66 -23.57 -2.08
N ALA A 220 19.08 -22.40 -1.61
CA ALA A 220 20.45 -22.10 -1.28
C ALA A 220 20.79 -22.84 0.02
N PRO A 221 22.06 -23.20 0.29
CA PRO A 221 22.45 -23.73 1.59
C PRO A 221 21.84 -22.83 2.67
N SER A 222 21.12 -23.43 3.63
CA SER A 222 20.46 -22.72 4.72
C SER A 222 21.37 -21.61 5.19
N ARG A 223 20.97 -20.34 5.02
CA ARG A 223 21.80 -19.16 5.42
C ARG A 223 22.27 -19.23 6.88
N GLN A 224 21.69 -20.12 7.68
CA GLN A 224 22.13 -20.48 9.03
C GLN A 224 23.56 -21.05 9.08
N ASP A 225 24.04 -21.73 8.04
CA ASP A 225 25.36 -22.39 8.03
C ASP A 225 26.47 -21.52 7.44
N VAL A 226 26.12 -20.37 6.85
CA VAL A 226 27.10 -19.44 6.29
C VAL A 226 27.73 -18.63 7.41
N MET A 227 28.97 -18.98 7.75
CA MET A 227 29.78 -18.22 8.71
C MET A 227 30.39 -17.01 8.01
N VAL A 228 30.19 -15.83 8.58
CA VAL A 228 30.76 -14.57 8.08
C VAL A 228 31.63 -13.93 9.17
N PRO A 229 32.76 -13.30 8.81
CA PRO A 229 33.56 -12.54 9.76
C PRO A 229 32.80 -11.27 10.18
N ALA A 230 32.50 -11.13 11.47
CA ALA A 230 31.78 -9.98 12.00
C ALA A 230 32.47 -9.38 13.23
N LEU A 231 32.42 -8.06 13.35
CA LEU A 231 32.81 -7.32 14.54
C LEU A 231 31.72 -7.45 15.60
N ARG A 232 32.11 -7.71 16.84
CA ARG A 232 31.21 -7.63 17.99
C ARG A 232 31.17 -6.19 18.50
N ILE A 233 29.98 -5.59 18.51
CA ILE A 233 29.75 -4.24 19.01
C ILE A 233 29.00 -4.39 20.32
N GLU A 234 29.59 -3.88 21.41
CA GLU A 234 28.99 -3.89 22.74
C GLU A 234 28.27 -2.57 22.96
N PHE A 235 27.04 -2.65 23.44
CA PHE A 235 26.21 -1.51 23.85
C PHE A 235 26.04 -1.49 25.37
N THR A 236 25.45 -0.41 25.90
CA THR A 236 25.18 -0.29 27.33
C THR A 236 24.28 -1.41 27.89
N ASP A 237 23.37 -1.91 27.07
CA ASP A 237 22.28 -2.82 27.40
C ASP A 237 22.28 -4.13 26.59
N GLY A 238 23.26 -4.33 25.72
CA GLY A 238 23.33 -5.51 24.87
C GLY A 238 24.53 -5.51 23.93
N PHE A 239 24.45 -6.29 22.86
CA PHE A 239 25.49 -6.37 21.84
C PHE A 239 24.89 -6.71 20.48
N CYS A 240 25.63 -6.48 19.41
CA CYS A 240 25.34 -7.02 18.08
C CYS A 240 26.61 -7.55 17.40
N TYR A 241 26.43 -8.36 16.36
CA TYR A 241 27.49 -8.68 15.42
C TYR A 241 27.25 -7.95 14.12
N ALA A 242 28.24 -7.27 13.56
CA ALA A 242 28.11 -6.58 12.28
C ALA A 242 29.33 -6.86 11.40
N GLU A 243 29.09 -7.14 10.12
CA GLU A 243 30.17 -7.22 9.12
C GLU A 243 30.89 -5.86 9.07
N SER A 244 32.21 -5.85 8.87
CA SER A 244 33.01 -4.60 8.98
C SER A 244 32.55 -3.50 8.02
N ASP A 245 32.04 -3.86 6.84
CA ASP A 245 31.51 -2.96 5.83
C ASP A 245 30.00 -2.68 5.96
N SER A 246 29.32 -3.36 6.89
CA SER A 246 27.91 -3.11 7.19
C SER A 246 27.72 -1.68 7.65
N ARG A 247 26.72 -1.00 7.09
CA ARG A 247 26.34 0.36 7.49
C ARG A 247 25.33 0.32 8.63
N MET A 248 25.51 1.21 9.58
CA MET A 248 24.68 1.36 10.77
C MET A 248 24.24 2.82 10.85
N THR A 249 22.97 3.02 11.20
CA THR A 249 22.40 4.36 11.36
C THR A 249 22.80 4.90 12.72
N VAL A 250 23.64 5.93 12.72
CA VAL A 250 24.14 6.60 13.91
C VAL A 250 23.40 7.92 14.09
N LEU A 251 22.96 8.19 15.30
CA LEU A 251 22.38 9.45 15.71
C LEU A 251 23.49 10.41 16.13
N LEU A 252 23.53 11.60 15.55
CA LEU A 252 24.53 12.61 15.90
C LEU A 252 23.99 13.51 17.02
N PRO A 253 24.51 13.47 18.26
CA PRO A 253 23.91 14.21 19.38
C PRO A 253 23.89 15.73 19.18
N SER A 254 24.86 16.26 18.43
CA SER A 254 24.99 17.69 18.13
C SER A 254 24.18 18.15 16.92
N SER A 255 23.59 17.23 16.16
CA SER A 255 22.88 17.58 14.93
C SER A 255 21.55 16.82 14.82
N GLU A 256 20.54 17.49 14.26
CA GLU A 256 19.25 16.86 13.94
C GLU A 256 19.33 15.83 12.79
N LYS A 257 20.52 15.35 12.44
CA LYS A 257 20.77 14.44 11.31
C LYS A 257 21.19 13.07 11.81
N THR A 258 20.84 12.05 11.04
CA THR A 258 21.43 10.73 11.13
C THR A 258 22.64 10.65 10.21
N ASP A 259 23.57 9.78 10.56
CA ASP A 259 24.76 9.46 9.77
C ASP A 259 24.78 7.96 9.48
N GLU A 260 25.19 7.56 8.28
CA GLU A 260 25.42 6.16 7.97
C GLU A 260 26.92 5.86 8.14
N ARG A 261 27.27 5.15 9.21
CA ARG A 261 28.66 4.76 9.46
C ARG A 261 28.86 3.28 9.23
N ARG A 262 30.05 2.89 8.77
CA ARG A 262 30.44 1.49 8.74
C ARG A 262 30.66 0.98 10.17
N ALA A 263 30.39 -0.30 10.40
CA ALA A 263 30.59 -0.94 11.69
C ALA A 263 32.02 -0.77 12.22
N ASP A 264 33.03 -0.87 11.35
CA ASP A 264 34.44 -0.64 11.68
C ASP A 264 34.83 0.82 11.92
N GLY A 265 33.95 1.76 11.56
CA GLY A 265 34.12 3.20 11.75
C GLY A 265 33.31 3.76 12.93
N LEU A 266 32.59 2.92 13.67
CA LEU A 266 31.88 3.33 14.88
C LEU A 266 32.86 3.72 15.99
N GLN A 267 32.41 4.61 16.87
CA GLN A 267 33.17 5.06 18.03
C GLN A 267 32.38 4.79 19.32
N PRO A 268 33.07 4.57 20.46
CA PRO A 268 32.41 4.60 21.75
C PRO A 268 31.62 5.90 21.94
N GLU A 269 30.47 5.79 22.60
CA GLU A 269 29.44 6.82 22.76
C GLU A 269 28.60 7.15 21.51
N ASP A 270 28.81 6.50 20.37
CA ASP A 270 27.87 6.59 19.25
C ASP A 270 26.52 5.96 19.64
N ASP A 271 25.41 6.63 19.33
CA ASP A 271 24.05 6.11 19.50
C ASP A 271 23.58 5.45 18.20
N VAL A 272 23.38 4.13 18.21
CA VAL A 272 23.00 3.34 17.03
C VAL A 272 21.52 2.98 17.07
N VAL A 273 20.83 3.19 15.95
CA VAL A 273 19.41 2.86 15.79
C VAL A 273 19.24 1.45 15.24
N PHE A 274 18.34 0.68 15.85
CA PHE A 274 17.85 -0.60 15.35
C PHE A 274 16.35 -0.51 15.09
N VAL A 275 15.90 -1.14 14.00
CA VAL A 275 14.49 -1.17 13.62
C VAL A 275 13.98 -2.61 13.72
N ASP A 276 13.04 -2.87 14.63
CA ASP A 276 12.54 -4.20 15.04
C ASP A 276 13.68 -5.16 15.42
N GLY A 277 14.69 -4.61 16.11
CA GLY A 277 15.89 -5.33 16.52
C GLY A 277 16.86 -5.67 15.39
N ASP A 278 16.62 -5.20 14.16
CA ASP A 278 17.46 -5.41 12.98
C ASP A 278 18.05 -4.07 12.48
N GLN A 279 19.37 -4.02 12.34
CA GLN A 279 20.09 -2.84 11.84
C GLN A 279 19.98 -2.69 10.31
N ARG A 280 19.67 -3.79 9.61
CA ARG A 280 19.54 -3.79 8.14
C ARG A 280 18.22 -3.16 7.73
N ARG A 281 17.23 -3.24 8.60
CA ARG A 281 15.92 -2.61 8.40
C ARG A 281 16.09 -1.10 8.60
N GLN A 282 15.69 -0.33 7.60
CA GLN A 282 15.83 1.12 7.64
C GLN A 282 14.63 1.74 8.36
N LEU A 283 14.85 2.86 9.07
CA LEU A 283 13.77 3.65 9.70
C LEU A 283 12.67 4.02 8.68
N TYR A 284 13.09 4.22 7.44
CA TYR A 284 12.22 4.44 6.30
C TYR A 284 11.22 3.28 6.05
N GLU A 285 11.64 2.02 6.19
CA GLU A 285 10.75 0.87 5.96
C GLU A 285 9.64 0.81 7.01
N ALA A 286 9.98 1.05 8.28
CA ALA A 286 8.99 1.16 9.36
C ALA A 286 7.97 2.28 9.10
N ILE A 287 8.43 3.44 8.60
CA ILE A 287 7.52 4.52 8.18
C ILE A 287 6.62 4.06 7.05
N LEU A 288 7.16 3.43 6.02
CA LEU A 288 6.34 2.96 4.90
C LEU A 288 5.27 1.98 5.34
N GLU A 289 5.58 1.04 6.22
CA GLU A 289 4.60 0.08 6.73
C GLU A 289 3.50 0.74 7.54
N ARG A 290 3.84 1.74 8.35
CA ARG A 290 2.83 2.49 9.10
C ARG A 290 1.97 3.36 8.18
N VAL A 291 2.59 3.96 7.17
CA VAL A 291 1.95 4.81 6.16
C VAL A 291 1.06 4.00 5.22
N GLU A 292 1.45 2.77 4.87
CA GLU A 292 0.65 1.84 4.05
C GLU A 292 -0.73 1.60 4.66
N ARG A 293 -0.78 1.46 5.99
CA ARG A 293 -2.02 1.23 6.75
C ARG A 293 -2.88 2.49 6.88
N HIS A 294 -2.38 3.67 6.51
CA HIS A 294 -3.10 4.93 6.67
C HIS A 294 -3.90 5.30 5.40
N PRO A 295 -5.25 5.43 5.46
CA PRO A 295 -6.09 5.66 4.29
C PRO A 295 -5.74 6.91 3.48
N ALA A 296 -5.31 7.99 4.14
CA ALA A 296 -4.92 9.24 3.47
C ALA A 296 -3.62 9.13 2.66
N MET A 297 -2.81 8.09 2.90
CA MET A 297 -1.49 7.93 2.33
C MET A 297 -1.38 6.85 1.25
N GLY A 298 -2.46 6.11 0.98
CA GLY A 298 -2.43 5.00 0.02
C GLY A 298 -1.88 5.42 -1.35
N VAL A 299 -2.25 6.60 -1.86
CA VAL A 299 -1.72 7.11 -3.14
C VAL A 299 -0.22 7.41 -3.05
N THR A 300 0.23 8.08 -1.99
CA THR A 300 1.64 8.37 -1.74
C THR A 300 2.46 7.08 -1.70
N TYR A 301 2.00 6.10 -0.92
CA TYR A 301 2.64 4.80 -0.79
C TYR A 301 2.78 4.11 -2.15
N ILE A 302 1.70 4.04 -2.92
CA ILE A 302 1.67 3.37 -4.21
C ILE A 302 2.58 4.04 -5.23
N LEU A 303 2.63 5.38 -5.27
CA LEU A 303 3.55 6.11 -6.15
C LEU A 303 5.02 5.86 -5.81
N VAL A 304 5.37 5.80 -4.52
CA VAL A 304 6.73 5.48 -4.08
C VAL A 304 7.10 4.04 -4.43
N ARG A 305 6.21 3.08 -4.15
CA ARG A 305 6.44 1.67 -4.53
C ARG A 305 6.55 1.48 -6.02
N TYR A 306 5.70 2.17 -6.80
CA TYR A 306 5.74 2.15 -8.25
C TYR A 306 7.11 2.59 -8.77
N TRP A 307 7.62 3.72 -8.28
CA TRP A 307 8.95 4.20 -8.63
C TRP A 307 10.04 3.16 -8.35
N GLN A 308 10.07 2.61 -7.14
CA GLN A 308 11.09 1.62 -6.74
C GLN A 308 11.05 0.36 -7.61
N GLN A 309 9.83 -0.12 -7.90
CA GLN A 309 9.61 -1.28 -8.75
C GLN A 309 10.04 -1.01 -10.20
N ALA A 310 9.57 0.11 -10.79
CA ALA A 310 9.90 0.48 -12.16
C ALA A 310 11.41 0.64 -12.37
N VAL A 311 12.13 1.20 -11.39
CA VAL A 311 13.60 1.30 -11.45
C VAL A 311 14.26 -0.08 -11.48
N ARG A 312 13.85 -0.96 -10.57
CA ARG A 312 14.45 -2.30 -10.43
C ARG A 312 14.15 -3.17 -11.64
N GLU A 313 12.91 -3.18 -12.09
CA GLU A 313 12.46 -3.94 -13.27
C GLU A 313 13.08 -3.39 -14.54
N GLY A 314 13.08 -2.08 -14.75
CA GLY A 314 13.71 -1.43 -15.90
C GLY A 314 15.20 -1.74 -16.00
N PHE A 315 15.92 -1.63 -14.87
CA PHE A 315 17.34 -1.98 -14.77
C PHE A 315 17.60 -3.45 -15.13
N THR A 316 16.83 -4.36 -14.53
CA THR A 316 16.98 -5.82 -14.74
C THR A 316 16.63 -6.22 -16.17
N ARG A 317 15.52 -5.69 -16.71
CA ARG A 317 15.02 -5.96 -18.06
C ARG A 317 16.01 -5.54 -19.14
N LEU A 318 16.70 -4.42 -18.95
CA LEU A 318 17.71 -3.95 -19.89
C LEU A 318 19.09 -4.57 -19.69
N GLY A 319 19.30 -5.34 -18.60
CA GLY A 319 20.56 -6.01 -18.31
C GLY A 319 21.76 -5.07 -18.20
N MET A 320 21.52 -3.82 -17.83
CA MET A 320 22.53 -2.76 -17.80
C MET A 320 23.34 -2.80 -16.51
N SER A 321 24.61 -2.39 -16.59
CA SER A 321 25.43 -2.08 -15.43
C SER A 321 25.07 -0.73 -14.81
N TYR A 322 25.50 -0.47 -13.57
CA TYR A 322 25.25 0.80 -12.90
C TYR A 322 25.91 1.99 -13.62
N ASP A 323 27.09 1.79 -14.22
CA ASP A 323 27.80 2.82 -14.98
C ASP A 323 27.08 3.13 -16.29
N GLU A 324 26.61 2.11 -17.03
CA GLU A 324 25.81 2.32 -18.24
C GLU A 324 24.51 3.07 -17.96
N PHE A 325 23.82 2.75 -16.85
CA PHE A 325 22.62 3.48 -16.44
C PHE A 325 22.96 4.95 -16.13
N LEU A 326 24.05 5.21 -15.40
CA LEU A 326 24.51 6.57 -15.14
C LEU A 326 24.79 7.35 -16.44
N GLU A 327 25.53 6.76 -17.37
CA GLU A 327 25.88 7.43 -18.63
C GLU A 327 24.64 7.75 -19.47
N LYS A 328 23.69 6.82 -19.58
CA LYS A 328 22.41 7.08 -20.27
C LYS A 328 21.60 8.19 -19.60
N LEU A 329 21.62 8.29 -18.26
CA LEU A 329 20.96 9.41 -17.58
C LEU A 329 21.67 10.75 -17.83
N LYS A 330 23.00 10.76 -17.93
CA LYS A 330 23.77 11.97 -18.30
C LYS A 330 23.48 12.41 -19.73
N GLU A 331 23.35 11.46 -20.67
CA GLU A 331 22.91 11.74 -22.05
C GLU A 331 21.52 12.40 -22.09
N LEU A 332 20.64 12.04 -21.14
CA LEU A 332 19.33 12.68 -20.94
C LEU A 332 19.38 13.97 -20.09
N GLY A 333 20.58 14.49 -19.81
CA GLY A 333 20.81 15.76 -19.12
C GLY A 333 20.74 15.68 -17.59
N SER A 334 20.98 14.51 -17.00
CA SER A 334 21.09 14.38 -15.53
C SER A 334 22.40 14.98 -15.02
N ALA A 335 22.33 15.70 -13.89
CA ALA A 335 23.51 16.21 -13.18
C ALA A 335 24.17 15.16 -12.26
N MET A 336 23.67 13.91 -12.26
CA MET A 336 24.17 12.85 -11.41
C MET A 336 25.60 12.48 -11.77
N ARG A 337 26.46 12.35 -10.75
CA ARG A 337 27.91 12.22 -10.95
C ARG A 337 28.44 10.80 -10.81
N THR A 338 27.78 9.97 -10.00
CA THR A 338 28.37 8.72 -9.51
C THR A 338 27.41 7.54 -9.59
N ALA A 339 27.92 6.37 -9.98
CA ALA A 339 27.17 5.13 -10.09
C ALA A 339 26.63 4.58 -8.74
N PRO A 340 27.29 4.80 -7.58
CA PRO A 340 26.73 4.41 -6.28
C PRO A 340 25.33 4.97 -6.00
N GLY A 341 25.01 6.18 -6.48
CA GLY A 341 23.66 6.72 -6.32
C GLY A 341 22.61 5.95 -7.12
N ILE A 342 22.97 5.49 -8.33
CA ILE A 342 22.12 4.61 -9.15
C ILE A 342 21.91 3.26 -8.45
N ARG A 343 23.00 2.67 -7.93
CA ARG A 343 22.92 1.43 -7.15
C ARG A 343 21.95 1.58 -5.98
N ASN A 344 22.01 2.70 -5.27
CA ASN A 344 21.10 2.95 -4.15
C ASN A 344 19.63 3.05 -4.58
N TRP A 345 19.32 3.57 -5.77
CA TRP A 345 17.95 3.54 -6.31
C TRP A 345 17.49 2.13 -6.64
N VAL A 346 18.33 1.34 -7.32
CA VAL A 346 18.00 -0.03 -7.76
C VAL A 346 17.82 -0.98 -6.58
N VAL A 347 18.72 -0.89 -5.60
CA VAL A 347 18.67 -1.72 -4.38
C VAL A 347 17.56 -1.25 -3.43
N GLY A 348 17.21 0.05 -3.46
CA GLY A 348 16.19 0.63 -2.60
C GLY A 348 16.75 1.24 -1.30
N ASN A 349 18.07 1.44 -1.21
CA ASN A 349 18.73 2.06 -0.05
C ASN A 349 18.35 3.53 0.13
N VAL A 350 17.87 4.18 -0.92
CA VAL A 350 17.32 5.53 -0.85
C VAL A 350 15.97 5.56 -1.57
N LEU A 351 15.09 6.43 -1.09
CA LEU A 351 13.71 6.51 -1.56
C LEU A 351 13.59 6.83 -3.06
N GLY A 352 14.46 7.69 -3.56
CA GLY A 352 14.48 8.13 -4.95
C GLY A 352 15.49 9.26 -5.18
N PRO A 353 15.48 9.89 -6.37
CA PRO A 353 16.38 10.98 -6.70
C PRO A 353 16.01 12.27 -5.94
N ASP A 354 17.01 13.12 -5.67
CA ASP A 354 16.78 14.48 -5.17
C ASP A 354 16.29 15.41 -6.30
N ASP A 355 16.80 15.23 -7.52
CA ASP A 355 16.32 15.92 -8.71
C ASP A 355 15.11 15.18 -9.29
N ALA A 356 13.92 15.76 -9.13
CA ALA A 356 12.66 15.25 -9.64
C ALA A 356 12.68 14.94 -11.15
N GLN A 357 13.46 15.68 -11.95
CA GLN A 357 13.58 15.41 -13.40
C GLN A 357 14.21 14.05 -13.68
N ASN A 358 15.03 13.50 -12.76
CA ASN A 358 15.57 12.15 -12.93
C ASN A 358 14.48 11.07 -12.94
N ILE A 359 13.36 11.28 -12.26
CA ILE A 359 12.22 10.34 -12.33
C ILE A 359 11.69 10.27 -13.76
N ARG A 360 11.49 11.43 -14.38
CA ARG A 360 11.06 11.52 -15.79
C ARG A 360 12.11 10.94 -16.74
N ARG A 361 13.39 11.25 -16.56
CA ARG A 361 14.49 10.72 -17.40
C ARG A 361 14.57 9.21 -17.32
N VAL A 362 14.39 8.63 -16.13
CA VAL A 362 14.29 7.18 -15.95
C VAL A 362 13.07 6.63 -16.69
N GLY A 363 11.92 7.32 -16.62
CA GLY A 363 10.75 6.96 -17.42
C GLY A 363 11.05 6.91 -18.93
N VAL A 364 11.71 7.93 -19.47
CA VAL A 364 12.14 7.95 -20.89
C VAL A 364 13.10 6.82 -21.21
N LEU A 365 14.10 6.59 -20.35
CA LEU A 365 15.09 5.53 -20.54
C LEU A 365 14.45 4.13 -20.57
N PHE A 366 13.46 3.89 -19.71
CA PHE A 366 12.78 2.61 -19.61
C PHE A 366 11.52 2.51 -20.47
N ASN A 367 11.21 3.55 -21.26
CA ASN A 367 9.98 3.66 -22.04
C ASN A 367 8.73 3.39 -21.18
N ASP A 368 8.71 3.98 -19.98
CA ASP A 368 7.66 3.87 -18.99
C ASP A 368 6.81 5.15 -18.99
N GLU A 369 5.69 5.10 -19.70
CA GLU A 369 4.77 6.23 -19.88
C GLU A 369 4.23 6.77 -18.55
N ALA A 370 3.95 5.91 -17.58
CA ALA A 370 3.45 6.36 -16.29
C ALA A 370 4.51 7.13 -15.51
N LEU A 371 5.78 6.71 -15.53
CA LEU A 371 6.87 7.53 -14.99
C LEU A 371 7.01 8.87 -15.73
N ILE A 372 6.87 8.88 -17.06
CA ILE A 372 6.98 10.10 -17.87
C ILE A 372 5.86 11.10 -17.56
N GLN A 373 4.63 10.61 -17.38
CA GLN A 373 3.45 11.44 -17.17
C GLN A 373 3.34 11.91 -15.70
N GLU A 374 3.65 11.03 -14.75
CA GLU A 374 3.33 11.22 -13.33
C GLU A 374 4.54 11.59 -12.47
N TRP A 375 5.71 11.85 -13.07
CA TRP A 375 6.96 12.10 -12.33
C TRP A 375 6.85 13.18 -11.25
N LYS A 376 6.05 14.23 -11.44
CA LYS A 376 5.84 15.29 -10.45
C LYS A 376 5.10 14.79 -9.22
N GLU A 377 4.13 13.91 -9.42
CA GLU A 377 3.31 13.36 -8.34
C GLU A 377 4.10 12.30 -7.58
N ILE A 378 4.91 11.52 -8.29
CA ILE A 378 5.90 10.62 -7.70
C ILE A 378 6.88 11.43 -6.85
N ASP A 379 7.46 12.52 -7.37
CA ASP A 379 8.35 13.37 -6.56
C ASP A 379 7.66 13.90 -5.31
N ARG A 380 6.44 14.45 -5.41
CA ARG A 380 5.69 14.89 -4.23
C ARG A 380 5.50 13.77 -3.21
N ALA A 381 5.19 12.57 -3.68
CA ALA A 381 5.06 11.41 -2.81
C ALA A 381 6.39 11.06 -2.12
N LEU A 382 7.50 11.08 -2.87
CA LEU A 382 8.85 10.89 -2.34
C LEU A 382 9.19 11.94 -1.29
N GLN A 383 8.93 13.22 -1.57
CA GLN A 383 9.18 14.32 -0.62
C GLN A 383 8.33 14.19 0.65
N ARG A 384 7.07 13.75 0.53
CA ARG A 384 6.20 13.52 1.70
C ARG A 384 6.77 12.47 2.64
N ILE A 385 7.19 11.31 2.10
CA ILE A 385 7.81 10.25 2.90
C ILE A 385 9.16 10.70 3.48
N ARG A 386 10.00 11.42 2.71
CA ARG A 386 11.25 12.00 3.23
C ARG A 386 10.97 12.96 4.39
N GLY A 387 9.93 13.78 4.29
CA GLY A 387 9.50 14.68 5.35
C GLY A 387 9.13 13.93 6.64
N LEU A 388 8.37 12.85 6.52
CA LEU A 388 8.03 11.97 7.66
C LEU A 388 9.29 11.34 8.27
N HIS A 389 10.20 10.83 7.44
CA HIS A 389 11.47 10.25 7.88
C HIS A 389 12.33 11.23 8.64
N ILE A 390 12.49 12.45 8.11
CA ILE A 390 13.24 13.51 8.79
C ILE A 390 12.55 13.92 10.09
N SER A 391 11.22 14.03 10.11
CA SER A 391 10.44 14.37 11.33
C SER A 391 10.63 13.32 12.41
N LEU A 392 10.53 12.03 12.07
CA LEU A 392 10.72 10.92 13.00
C LEU A 392 12.14 10.87 13.54
N ALA A 393 13.16 10.94 12.67
CA ALA A 393 14.56 10.95 13.08
C ALA A 393 14.89 12.13 14.02
N ARG A 394 14.34 13.32 13.75
CA ARG A 394 14.49 14.50 14.61
C ARG A 394 13.90 14.29 15.99
N LYS A 395 12.70 13.70 16.06
CA LYS A 395 12.00 13.44 17.33
C LYS A 395 12.69 12.36 18.14
N LEU A 396 13.10 11.26 17.50
CA LEU A 396 13.94 10.24 18.12
C LEU A 396 15.20 10.86 18.73
N ASN A 397 15.96 11.66 17.95
CA ASN A 397 17.14 12.36 18.45
C ASN A 397 16.85 13.20 19.70
N ARG A 398 15.76 13.99 19.69
CA ARG A 398 15.38 14.83 20.84
C ARG A 398 15.07 13.98 22.07
N VAL A 399 14.27 12.93 21.89
CA VAL A 399 13.91 11.98 22.94
C VAL A 399 15.15 11.30 23.51
N ILE A 400 16.09 10.87 22.69
CA ILE A 400 17.30 10.18 23.16
C ILE A 400 18.23 11.12 23.92
N ILE A 401 18.44 12.34 23.41
CA ILE A 401 19.21 13.38 24.10
C ILE A 401 18.56 13.71 25.45
N GLN A 402 17.25 13.87 25.50
CA GLN A 402 16.52 14.13 26.74
C GLN A 402 16.65 12.95 27.72
N ALA A 403 16.49 11.71 27.25
CA ALA A 403 16.65 10.50 28.06
C ALA A 403 18.03 10.41 28.69
N GLY A 404 19.08 10.67 27.90
CA GLY A 404 20.47 10.66 28.35
C GLY A 404 20.80 11.77 29.35
N LEU A 405 20.11 12.91 29.29
CA LEU A 405 20.34 14.06 30.18
C LEU A 405 19.50 14.03 31.46
N THR A 406 18.27 13.52 31.43
CA THR A 406 17.31 13.64 32.55
C THR A 406 16.90 12.32 33.19
N GLY A 407 17.21 11.17 32.58
CA GLY A 407 16.94 9.85 33.13
C GLY A 407 15.45 9.49 33.29
N ARG A 408 14.53 10.27 32.71
CA ARG A 408 13.08 9.99 32.69
C ARG A 408 12.45 10.45 31.37
N HIS A 409 11.42 9.71 30.95
CA HIS A 409 10.62 10.01 29.76
C HIS A 409 9.11 10.08 30.06
N PRO A 410 8.59 11.22 30.54
CA PRO A 410 7.15 11.37 30.73
C PRO A 410 6.40 11.71 29.43
N ASP A 411 7.04 12.39 28.46
CA ASP A 411 6.32 13.10 27.39
C ASP A 411 6.58 12.57 25.96
N ALA A 412 7.43 11.56 25.77
CA ALA A 412 7.73 11.01 24.44
C ALA A 412 6.50 10.48 23.70
N ALA A 413 5.48 10.01 24.43
CA ALA A 413 4.24 9.51 23.84
C ALA A 413 3.40 10.61 23.18
N GLU A 414 3.57 11.88 23.59
CA GLU A 414 2.82 13.01 23.06
C GLU A 414 3.52 13.67 21.86
N GLU A 415 4.75 13.27 21.52
CA GLU A 415 5.49 13.84 20.39
C GLU A 415 4.88 13.42 19.03
N CYS A 416 4.00 14.27 18.51
CA CYS A 416 3.33 14.09 17.23
C CYS A 416 4.31 14.21 16.06
N ILE A 417 4.62 13.13 15.35
CA ILE A 417 5.45 13.10 14.13
C ILE A 417 4.80 13.88 13.01
N ASP A 418 3.51 13.63 12.81
CA ASP A 418 2.71 14.22 11.74
C ASP A 418 1.24 14.34 12.15
N GLU A 419 0.75 15.58 12.23
CA GLU A 419 -0.60 15.88 12.71
C GLU A 419 -1.68 15.43 11.73
N GLU A 420 -1.41 15.53 10.41
CA GLU A 420 -2.38 15.15 9.36
C GLU A 420 -2.65 13.64 9.39
N LEU A 421 -1.61 12.86 9.68
CA LEU A 421 -1.68 11.40 9.75
C LEU A 421 -1.95 10.87 11.16
N ASN A 422 -2.05 11.76 12.16
CA ASN A 422 -2.15 11.41 13.57
C ASN A 422 -1.08 10.37 13.97
N LEU A 423 0.15 10.57 13.47
CA LEU A 423 1.30 9.71 13.74
C LEU A 423 2.11 10.30 14.89
N TYR A 424 2.35 9.50 15.91
CA TYR A 424 3.09 9.86 17.11
C TYR A 424 4.35 9.01 17.24
N LEU A 425 5.31 9.48 18.04
CA LEU A 425 6.52 8.70 18.30
C LEU A 425 6.23 7.34 18.94
N ASP A 426 5.18 7.26 19.76
CA ASP A 426 4.75 6.01 20.39
C ASP A 426 4.35 4.94 19.36
N ASP A 427 3.87 5.34 18.16
CA ASP A 427 3.55 4.41 17.06
C ASP A 427 4.78 3.65 16.53
N PHE A 428 5.99 4.12 16.85
CA PHE A 428 7.26 3.54 16.44
C PHE A 428 8.07 2.99 17.61
N ARG A 429 7.54 3.05 18.84
CA ARG A 429 8.27 2.72 20.05
C ARG A 429 8.70 1.26 20.11
N ASP A 430 7.84 0.36 19.67
CA ASP A 430 8.13 -1.08 19.67
C ASP A 430 9.03 -1.47 18.49
N SER A 431 9.04 -0.65 17.44
CA SER A 431 9.81 -0.89 16.22
C SER A 431 11.14 -0.15 16.16
N VAL A 432 11.44 0.81 17.03
CA VAL A 432 12.69 1.58 16.95
C VAL A 432 13.34 1.64 18.32
N THR A 433 14.54 1.08 18.40
CA THR A 433 15.36 1.05 19.62
C THR A 433 16.69 1.74 19.35
N VAL A 434 17.26 2.36 20.38
CA VAL A 434 18.56 3.03 20.27
C VAL A 434 19.48 2.57 21.36
N HIS A 435 20.68 2.19 20.96
CA HIS A 435 21.68 1.58 21.83
C HIS A 435 23.00 2.32 21.70
N ARG A 436 23.58 2.70 22.85
CA ARG A 436 24.83 3.44 22.90
C ARG A 436 26.03 2.52 22.91
N VAL A 437 26.93 2.70 21.94
CA VAL A 437 28.14 1.91 21.78
C VAL A 437 29.07 2.15 22.96
N THR A 438 29.56 1.07 23.56
CA THR A 438 30.53 1.08 24.65
C THR A 438 31.91 0.64 24.18
N SER A 439 31.96 -0.40 23.34
CA SER A 439 33.21 -0.90 22.77
C SER A 439 32.95 -1.69 21.49
N ILE A 440 33.98 -1.83 20.67
CA ILE A 440 33.95 -2.59 19.42
C ILE A 440 35.13 -3.56 19.45
N SER A 441 34.89 -4.82 19.10
CA SER A 441 35.94 -5.83 19.03
C SER A 441 37.01 -5.41 17.99
N PRO A 442 38.32 -5.53 18.33
CA PRO A 442 39.39 -5.23 17.39
C PRO A 442 39.49 -6.27 16.26
N GLU A 443 39.01 -7.49 16.49
CA GLU A 443 39.09 -8.59 15.54
C GLU A 443 37.69 -9.11 15.18
N ALA A 444 37.52 -9.48 13.92
CA ALA A 444 36.30 -10.09 13.43
C ALA A 444 36.23 -11.55 13.87
N THR A 445 35.10 -11.96 14.43
CA THR A 445 34.83 -13.35 14.83
C THR A 445 33.90 -13.99 13.79
N PRO A 446 34.13 -15.24 13.37
CA PRO A 446 33.21 -15.93 12.48
C PRO A 446 31.90 -16.22 13.23
N VAL A 447 30.79 -15.70 12.71
CA VAL A 447 29.45 -15.91 13.25
C VAL A 447 28.48 -16.31 12.14
N PRO A 448 27.42 -17.08 12.43
CA PRO A 448 26.35 -17.33 11.48
C PRO A 448 25.76 -16.02 10.96
N TYR A 449 25.60 -15.93 9.64
CA TYR A 449 25.06 -14.73 8.98
C TYR A 449 23.71 -14.29 9.57
N VAL A 450 22.89 -15.23 10.03
CA VAL A 450 21.59 -14.96 10.67
C VAL A 450 21.66 -14.16 11.98
N PHE A 451 22.82 -14.12 12.63
CA PHE A 451 23.05 -13.31 13.84
C PHE A 451 23.65 -11.95 13.54
N THR A 452 24.15 -11.73 12.32
CA THR A 452 24.65 -10.43 11.94
C THR A 452 23.52 -9.43 11.76
N GLY A 453 23.78 -8.22 12.22
CA GLY A 453 22.89 -7.07 12.18
C GLY A 453 21.75 -7.07 13.16
N ARG A 454 21.70 -8.00 14.13
CA ARG A 454 20.66 -8.05 15.14
C ARG A 454 21.14 -7.60 16.50
N PHE A 455 20.29 -6.87 17.21
CA PHE A 455 20.52 -6.54 18.61
C PHE A 455 20.20 -7.74 19.52
N PHE A 456 21.06 -7.98 20.50
CA PHE A 456 20.88 -8.99 21.53
C PHE A 456 21.02 -8.36 22.91
N GLU A 457 20.04 -8.60 23.77
CA GLU A 457 20.09 -8.14 25.16
C GLU A 457 21.30 -8.69 25.92
N LYS A 458 21.79 -7.90 26.87
CA LYS A 458 22.94 -8.27 27.70
C LYS A 458 22.67 -9.58 28.46
N GLY A 459 23.63 -10.50 28.38
CA GLY A 459 23.54 -11.82 29.02
C GLY A 459 22.86 -12.89 28.16
N LYS A 460 22.44 -12.57 26.93
CA LYS A 460 21.93 -13.56 26.00
C LYS A 460 23.08 -14.41 25.44
N ASP A 461 23.12 -15.67 25.86
CA ASP A 461 24.06 -16.67 25.32
C ASP A 461 23.56 -17.16 23.97
N LEU A 462 24.29 -16.80 22.92
CA LEU A 462 24.07 -17.32 21.59
C LEU A 462 24.91 -18.58 21.39
N LYS A 463 24.27 -19.67 20.97
CA LYS A 463 24.93 -20.94 20.67
C LYS A 463 24.81 -21.22 19.18
N TRP A 464 25.94 -21.54 18.56
CA TRP A 464 26.05 -22.01 17.19
C TRP A 464 27.26 -22.89 16.99
#